data_AF-A0A2M7QNG2-F1
#
_entry.id   AF-A0A2M7QNG2-F1
#
_cell.length_a   1.000
_cell.length_b   1.000
_cell.length_c   1.000
_cell.angle_alpha   90.00
_cell.angle_beta   90.00
_cell.angle_gamma   90.00
#
_symmetry.space_group_name_H-M   'P 1'
#
loop_
_entity.id
_entity.type
_entity.pdbx_description
1 polymer ?
#
loop_
_entity_poly.entity_id
_entity_poly.type
_entity_poly.pdbx_seq_one_letter_code
_entity_poly.pdbx_strand_id
1 'polypeptide(L)'
;MGRAVQALAGRYIIAEDVGATVADMDQIAQETAHVSGVSAGVGDPSPWTAEGVFLCLQAAARRQFGSDLKGVRVCVKGLGSVGWKLAERLHAAGAALLVADIRPETVARAVAAFGAEAVAVEDALAADADVFAPCALGAELSAETIPSLRATVVCGAANNQLATAADGARLAAGGVLYCPDYLVNAGGLIRVAQTTLGFDDAAARARLEALPRTLEAVLAGAQAQGLPPAAVADAMARAQFRAEAAPLAKAS
;
A
#
# COMPACT_ATOMS: atom_id res chain seq x y z
N MET A 1 1.18 9.75 -25.18
CA MET A 1 2.00 9.35 -24.02
C MET A 1 3.21 8.51 -24.44
N GLY A 2 3.03 7.37 -25.12
CA GLY A 2 4.15 6.46 -25.47
C GLY A 2 5.35 7.11 -26.17
N ARG A 3 5.14 7.97 -27.17
CA ARG A 3 6.24 8.75 -27.79
C ARG A 3 7.02 9.65 -26.82
N ALA A 4 6.33 10.23 -25.83
CA ALA A 4 6.98 11.06 -24.81
C ALA A 4 7.85 10.23 -23.87
N VAL A 5 7.39 9.03 -23.50
CA VAL A 5 8.18 8.05 -22.71
C VAL A 5 9.37 7.55 -23.53
N GLN A 6 9.17 7.24 -24.82
CA GLN A 6 10.25 6.83 -25.72
C GLN A 6 11.36 7.89 -25.82
N ALA A 7 11.00 9.17 -25.83
CA ALA A 7 11.97 10.27 -25.86
C ALA A 7 12.89 10.33 -24.63
N LEU A 8 12.53 9.65 -23.52
CA LEU A 8 13.35 9.54 -22.32
C LEU A 8 14.34 8.35 -22.38
N ALA A 9 14.35 7.58 -23.48
CA ALA A 9 15.34 6.53 -23.78
C ALA A 9 15.64 5.58 -22.60
N GLY A 10 14.57 5.10 -21.94
CA GLY A 10 14.68 4.13 -20.84
C GLY A 10 15.03 4.72 -19.48
N ARG A 11 15.23 6.04 -19.36
CA ARG A 11 15.41 6.72 -18.07
C ARG A 11 14.13 6.79 -17.23
N TYR A 12 12.99 6.55 -17.87
CA TYR A 12 11.68 6.48 -17.23
C TYR A 12 10.92 5.30 -17.81
N ILE A 13 10.37 4.48 -16.93
CA ILE A 13 9.51 3.35 -17.27
C ILE A 13 8.16 3.62 -16.66
N ILE A 14 7.12 3.60 -17.49
CA ILE A 14 5.74 3.87 -17.05
C ILE A 14 4.99 2.58 -16.74
N ALA A 15 4.02 2.64 -15.83
CA ALA A 15 3.11 1.55 -15.52
C ALA A 15 1.71 2.10 -15.21
N GLU A 16 0.75 1.20 -14.95
CA GLU A 16 -0.61 1.55 -14.53
C GLU A 16 -0.63 2.27 -13.17
N ASP A 17 -1.54 3.25 -13.03
CA ASP A 17 -1.89 3.93 -11.77
C ASP A 17 -3.34 4.42 -11.86
N VAL A 18 -3.86 5.07 -10.81
CA VAL A 18 -5.23 5.59 -10.73
C VAL A 18 -5.60 6.39 -11.98
N GLY A 19 -6.59 5.89 -12.74
CA GLY A 19 -7.09 6.51 -13.96
C GLY A 19 -6.45 6.01 -15.26
N ALA A 20 -5.47 5.11 -15.19
CA ALA A 20 -4.95 4.35 -16.31
C ALA A 20 -5.26 2.86 -16.13
N THR A 21 -5.30 2.11 -17.23
CA THR A 21 -5.63 0.68 -17.26
C THR A 21 -4.56 -0.11 -18.02
N VAL A 22 -4.59 -1.44 -17.88
CA VAL A 22 -3.79 -2.35 -18.73
C VAL A 22 -3.98 -2.06 -20.23
N ALA A 23 -5.21 -1.73 -20.66
CA ALA A 23 -5.47 -1.38 -22.06
C ALA A 23 -4.75 -0.09 -22.49
N ASP A 24 -4.64 0.90 -21.60
CA ASP A 24 -3.85 2.11 -21.86
C ASP A 24 -2.35 1.77 -21.94
N MET A 25 -1.86 0.85 -21.10
CA MET A 25 -0.48 0.38 -21.16
C MET A 25 -0.19 -0.36 -22.47
N ASP A 26 -1.12 -1.18 -22.97
CA ASP A 26 -1.01 -1.85 -24.27
C ASP A 26 -0.96 -0.85 -25.43
N GLN A 27 -1.69 0.27 -25.35
CA GLN A 27 -1.60 1.36 -26.33
C GLN A 27 -0.24 2.06 -26.27
N ILE A 28 0.29 2.31 -25.06
CA ILE A 28 1.61 2.90 -24.87
C ILE A 28 2.71 1.98 -25.41
N ALA A 29 2.57 0.67 -25.24
CA ALA A 29 3.52 -0.35 -25.68
C ALA A 29 3.72 -0.40 -27.20
N GLN A 30 2.77 0.14 -27.99
CA GLN A 30 2.92 0.26 -29.44
C GLN A 30 4.00 1.28 -29.84
N GLU A 31 4.35 2.19 -28.94
CA GLU A 31 5.27 3.31 -29.21
C GLU A 31 6.58 3.22 -28.41
N THR A 32 6.65 2.38 -27.37
CA THR A 32 7.85 2.22 -26.53
C THR A 32 7.91 0.86 -25.84
N ALA A 33 9.13 0.35 -25.63
CA ALA A 33 9.37 -0.80 -24.76
C ALA A 33 9.49 -0.41 -23.27
N HIS A 34 9.49 0.89 -22.95
CA HIS A 34 9.68 1.40 -21.58
C HIS A 34 8.35 1.53 -20.83
N VAL A 35 7.56 0.46 -20.86
CA VAL A 35 6.27 0.34 -20.19
C VAL A 35 6.15 -1.03 -19.54
N SER A 36 5.49 -1.09 -18.38
CA SER A 36 5.18 -2.31 -17.65
C SER A 36 3.68 -2.38 -17.32
N GLY A 37 3.20 -3.54 -16.88
CA GLY A 37 1.77 -3.76 -16.65
C GLY A 37 0.94 -3.93 -17.92
N VAL A 38 1.58 -4.40 -19.01
CA VAL A 38 0.92 -4.73 -20.29
C VAL A 38 0.30 -6.13 -20.25
N SER A 39 -0.71 -6.38 -21.09
CA SER A 39 -1.41 -7.67 -21.19
C SER A 39 -0.47 -8.83 -21.55
N ALA A 40 0.51 -8.57 -22.41
CA ALA A 40 1.51 -9.57 -22.82
C ALA A 40 2.61 -9.83 -21.77
N GLY A 41 2.56 -9.13 -20.63
CA GLY A 41 3.57 -9.18 -19.58
C GLY A 41 2.96 -9.56 -18.22
N VAL A 42 3.33 -8.81 -17.19
CA VAL A 42 2.95 -9.10 -15.80
C VAL A 42 1.48 -8.82 -15.46
N GLY A 43 0.75 -8.14 -16.36
CA GLY A 43 -0.67 -7.78 -16.22
C GLY A 43 -0.97 -6.77 -15.10
N ASP A 44 -2.22 -6.80 -14.61
CA ASP A 44 -2.70 -5.97 -13.50
C ASP A 44 -1.85 -6.21 -12.22
N PRO A 45 -1.16 -5.19 -11.68
CA PRO A 45 -0.36 -5.32 -10.47
C PRO A 45 -1.21 -5.30 -9.17
N SER A 46 -2.49 -4.94 -9.25
CA SER A 46 -3.37 -4.76 -8.08
C SER A 46 -3.48 -5.98 -7.16
N PRO A 47 -3.54 -7.25 -7.64
CA PRO A 47 -3.53 -8.41 -6.78
C PRO A 47 -2.28 -8.50 -5.89
N TRP A 48 -1.13 -8.08 -6.40
CA TRP A 48 0.14 -8.09 -5.67
C TRP A 48 0.17 -6.97 -4.62
N THR A 49 -0.31 -5.78 -4.96
CA THR A 49 -0.46 -4.69 -3.98
C THR A 49 -1.40 -5.10 -2.85
N ALA A 50 -2.58 -5.65 -3.17
CA ALA A 50 -3.56 -6.08 -2.17
C ALA A 50 -2.98 -7.18 -1.25
N GLU A 51 -2.20 -8.10 -1.81
CA GLU A 51 -1.53 -9.14 -1.04
C GLU A 51 -0.44 -8.58 -0.11
N GLY A 52 0.40 -7.66 -0.61
CA GLY A 52 1.44 -7.01 0.20
C GLY A 52 0.84 -6.25 1.38
N VAL A 53 -0.22 -5.48 1.14
CA VAL A 53 -0.95 -4.75 2.19
C VAL A 53 -1.57 -5.73 3.18
N PHE A 54 -2.22 -6.80 2.70
CA PHE A 54 -2.80 -7.82 3.56
C PHE A 54 -1.77 -8.49 4.49
N LEU A 55 -0.62 -8.90 3.95
CA LEU A 55 0.45 -9.53 4.72
C LEU A 55 1.02 -8.57 5.79
N CYS A 56 1.21 -7.30 5.43
CA CYS A 56 1.64 -6.26 6.36
C CYS A 56 0.59 -5.98 7.44
N LEU A 57 -0.70 -5.94 7.09
CA LEU A 57 -1.80 -5.73 8.02
C LEU A 57 -1.91 -6.89 9.02
N GLN A 58 -1.72 -8.14 8.58
CA GLN A 58 -1.60 -9.28 9.49
C GLN A 58 -0.46 -9.13 10.50
N ALA A 59 0.72 -8.67 10.06
CA ALA A 59 1.86 -8.44 10.95
C ALA A 59 1.58 -7.30 11.95
N ALA A 60 0.98 -6.20 11.47
CA ALA A 60 0.58 -5.09 12.32
C ALA A 60 -0.47 -5.49 13.37
N ALA A 61 -1.47 -6.30 12.98
CA ALA A 61 -2.49 -6.82 13.88
C ALA A 61 -1.88 -7.72 14.97
N ARG A 62 -0.98 -8.64 14.61
CA ARG A 62 -0.26 -9.48 15.59
C ARG A 62 0.53 -8.65 16.58
N ARG A 63 1.19 -7.59 16.10
CA ARG A 63 1.97 -6.67 16.94
C ARG A 63 1.08 -5.87 17.89
N GLN A 64 -0.02 -5.31 17.39
CA GLN A 64 -0.87 -4.39 18.14
C GLN A 64 -1.83 -5.11 19.09
N PHE A 65 -2.42 -6.21 18.63
CA PHE A 65 -3.52 -6.91 19.31
C PHE A 65 -3.11 -8.27 19.89
N GLY A 66 -1.92 -8.78 19.55
CA GLY A 66 -1.48 -10.12 19.95
C GLY A 66 -2.22 -11.26 19.26
N SER A 67 -3.00 -10.97 18.21
CA SER A 67 -3.82 -11.95 17.49
C SER A 67 -3.73 -11.78 15.97
N ASP A 68 -4.19 -12.79 15.24
CA ASP A 68 -4.51 -12.66 13.82
C ASP A 68 -5.76 -11.78 13.60
N LEU A 69 -6.21 -11.68 12.36
CA LEU A 69 -7.30 -10.80 11.92
C LEU A 69 -8.71 -11.28 12.29
N LYS A 70 -8.86 -12.49 12.85
CA LYS A 70 -10.18 -13.05 13.15
C LYS A 70 -10.89 -12.18 14.20
N GLY A 71 -12.01 -11.57 13.81
CA GLY A 71 -12.79 -10.66 14.65
C GLY A 71 -12.26 -9.22 14.73
N VAL A 72 -11.08 -8.94 14.16
CA VAL A 72 -10.56 -7.57 14.06
C VAL A 72 -11.45 -6.77 13.11
N ARG A 73 -11.87 -5.58 13.54
CA ARG A 73 -12.71 -4.67 12.75
C ARG A 73 -11.83 -3.83 11.84
N VAL A 74 -11.96 -3.98 10.53
CA VAL A 74 -11.14 -3.26 9.54
C VAL A 74 -12.05 -2.37 8.68
N CYS A 75 -11.80 -1.06 8.73
CA CYS A 75 -12.45 -0.10 7.84
C CYS A 75 -11.62 0.07 6.56
N VAL A 76 -12.14 -0.44 5.43
CA VAL A 76 -11.54 -0.29 4.10
C VAL A 76 -12.22 0.87 3.39
N LYS A 77 -11.49 1.97 3.19
CA LYS A 77 -11.99 3.16 2.48
C LYS A 77 -11.42 3.19 1.07
N GLY A 78 -12.28 3.04 0.07
CA GLY A 78 -11.95 2.88 -1.33
C GLY A 78 -12.01 1.42 -1.76
N LEU A 79 -12.99 1.08 -2.59
CA LEU A 79 -13.25 -0.25 -3.13
C LEU A 79 -12.91 -0.31 -4.63
N GLY A 80 -11.77 0.29 -4.99
CA GLY A 80 -11.14 0.12 -6.31
C GLY A 80 -10.53 -1.27 -6.49
N SER A 81 -9.69 -1.46 -7.51
CA SER A 81 -9.08 -2.77 -7.83
C SER A 81 -8.32 -3.38 -6.63
N VAL A 82 -7.51 -2.57 -5.94
CA VAL A 82 -6.74 -3.02 -4.77
C VAL A 82 -7.62 -3.16 -3.53
N GLY A 83 -8.43 -2.15 -3.21
CA GLY A 83 -9.28 -2.14 -2.01
C GLY A 83 -10.30 -3.28 -1.99
N TRP A 84 -10.90 -3.62 -3.13
CA TRP A 84 -11.79 -4.77 -3.25
C TRP A 84 -11.07 -6.09 -2.96
N LYS A 85 -9.89 -6.31 -3.55
CA LYS A 85 -9.08 -7.53 -3.34
C LYS A 85 -8.53 -7.61 -1.91
N LEU A 86 -8.24 -6.47 -1.28
CA LEU A 86 -7.88 -6.41 0.13
C LEU A 86 -9.08 -6.84 0.99
N ALA A 87 -10.26 -6.29 0.76
CA ALA A 87 -11.49 -6.66 1.47
C ALA A 87 -11.79 -8.16 1.34
N GLU A 88 -11.66 -8.74 0.14
CA GLU A 88 -11.83 -10.18 -0.09
C GLU A 88 -10.88 -11.01 0.78
N ARG A 89 -9.59 -10.67 0.83
CA ARG A 89 -8.59 -11.37 1.64
C ARG A 89 -8.84 -11.22 3.14
N LEU A 90 -9.23 -10.02 3.59
CA LEU A 90 -9.56 -9.75 4.99
C LEU A 90 -10.80 -10.53 5.43
N HIS A 91 -11.83 -10.58 4.59
CA HIS A 91 -13.03 -11.39 4.82
C HIS A 91 -12.69 -12.88 4.95
N ALA A 92 -11.88 -13.41 4.01
CA ALA A 92 -11.43 -14.80 4.06
C ALA A 92 -10.60 -15.12 5.32
N ALA A 93 -9.89 -14.11 5.88
CA ALA A 93 -9.16 -14.23 7.14
C ALA A 93 -10.04 -14.07 8.40
N GLY A 94 -11.34 -13.84 8.25
CA GLY A 94 -12.30 -13.70 9.34
C GLY A 94 -12.33 -12.32 9.99
N ALA A 95 -11.81 -11.28 9.33
CA ALA A 95 -11.98 -9.90 9.79
C ALA A 95 -13.43 -9.44 9.64
N ALA A 96 -13.88 -8.60 10.57
CA ALA A 96 -15.15 -7.88 10.44
C ALA A 96 -14.92 -6.62 9.60
N LEU A 97 -15.64 -6.45 8.50
CA LEU A 97 -15.37 -5.37 7.56
C LEU A 97 -16.35 -4.22 7.72
N LEU A 98 -15.80 -3.01 7.75
CA LEU A 98 -16.51 -1.78 7.46
C LEU A 98 -16.00 -1.28 6.11
N VAL A 99 -16.88 -0.87 5.21
CA VAL A 99 -16.49 -0.46 3.85
C VAL A 99 -17.11 0.87 3.47
N ALA A 100 -16.30 1.71 2.82
CA ALA A 100 -16.72 3.01 2.33
C ALA A 100 -16.17 3.25 0.92
N ASP A 101 -17.02 3.68 -0.02
CA ASP A 101 -16.64 4.12 -1.36
C ASP A 101 -17.64 5.18 -1.83
N ILE A 102 -17.21 6.10 -2.68
CA ILE A 102 -18.06 7.15 -3.26
C ILE A 102 -19.16 6.58 -4.17
N ARG A 103 -19.00 5.33 -4.63
CA ARG A 103 -19.95 4.61 -5.49
C ARG A 103 -20.84 3.68 -4.66
N PRO A 104 -22.13 4.03 -4.45
CA PRO A 104 -23.04 3.24 -3.63
C PRO A 104 -23.22 1.80 -4.11
N GLU A 105 -23.18 1.57 -5.43
CA GLU A 105 -23.29 0.25 -6.02
C GLU A 105 -22.08 -0.65 -5.70
N THR A 106 -20.90 -0.05 -5.54
CA THR A 106 -19.70 -0.79 -5.14
C THR A 106 -19.78 -1.18 -3.67
N VAL A 107 -20.25 -0.27 -2.82
CA VAL A 107 -20.51 -0.54 -1.40
C VAL A 107 -21.54 -1.66 -1.23
N ALA A 108 -22.70 -1.57 -1.91
CA ALA A 108 -23.74 -2.59 -1.84
C ALA A 108 -23.23 -3.98 -2.26
N ARG A 109 -22.38 -4.05 -3.30
CA ARG A 109 -21.72 -5.29 -3.71
C ARG A 109 -20.77 -5.83 -2.63
N ALA A 110 -19.98 -4.99 -1.98
CA ALA A 110 -19.07 -5.41 -0.91
C ALA A 110 -19.84 -5.90 0.32
N VAL A 111 -20.94 -5.24 0.69
CA VAL A 111 -21.84 -5.70 1.76
C VAL A 111 -22.39 -7.10 1.44
N ALA A 112 -22.89 -7.31 0.22
CA ALA A 112 -23.42 -8.60 -0.20
C ALA A 112 -22.35 -9.70 -0.29
N ALA A 113 -21.15 -9.37 -0.78
CA ALA A 113 -20.09 -10.35 -1.01
C ALA A 113 -19.34 -10.74 0.26
N PHE A 114 -19.18 -9.81 1.20
CA PHE A 114 -18.30 -9.98 2.36
C PHE A 114 -19.01 -9.86 3.72
N GLY A 115 -20.33 -9.64 3.72
CA GLY A 115 -21.08 -9.36 4.95
C GLY A 115 -20.59 -8.11 5.68
N ALA A 116 -20.05 -7.14 4.93
CA ALA A 116 -19.49 -5.91 5.47
C ALA A 116 -20.57 -4.94 5.95
N GLU A 117 -20.22 -4.05 6.87
CA GLU A 117 -21.00 -2.89 7.26
C GLU A 117 -20.67 -1.70 6.33
N ALA A 118 -21.70 -1.05 5.78
CA ALA A 118 -21.50 0.14 4.96
C ALA A 118 -21.31 1.38 5.85
N VAL A 119 -20.29 2.19 5.54
CA VAL A 119 -20.00 3.46 6.22
C VAL A 119 -19.95 4.58 5.19
N ALA A 120 -20.42 5.77 5.56
CA ALA A 120 -20.27 6.96 4.74
C ALA A 120 -18.78 7.32 4.60
N VAL A 121 -18.39 7.91 3.48
CA VAL A 121 -16.97 8.19 3.17
C VAL A 121 -16.37 9.17 4.17
N GLU A 122 -17.18 10.14 4.59
CA GLU A 122 -16.89 11.18 5.59
C GLU A 122 -16.76 10.62 7.02
N ASP A 123 -17.43 9.50 7.31
CA ASP A 123 -17.43 8.89 8.64
C ASP A 123 -16.37 7.79 8.79
N ALA A 124 -15.70 7.39 7.71
CA ALA A 124 -14.80 6.25 7.67
C ALA A 124 -13.65 6.33 8.70
N LEU A 125 -13.10 7.52 8.96
CA LEU A 125 -12.07 7.73 9.98
C LEU A 125 -12.60 7.52 11.41
N ALA A 126 -13.83 7.98 11.65
CA ALA A 126 -14.51 7.91 12.94
C ALA A 126 -15.28 6.60 13.15
N ALA A 127 -15.23 5.68 12.17
CA ALA A 127 -15.87 4.40 12.25
C ALA A 127 -15.32 3.59 13.44
N ASP A 128 -16.19 2.80 14.06
CA ASP A 128 -15.77 1.88 15.11
C ASP A 128 -14.99 0.72 14.48
N ALA A 129 -13.67 0.90 14.33
CA ALA A 129 -12.77 -0.05 13.70
C ALA A 129 -11.43 -0.06 14.45
N ASP A 130 -10.79 -1.23 14.49
CA ASP A 130 -9.46 -1.39 15.08
C ASP A 130 -8.37 -0.94 14.10
N VAL A 131 -8.61 -1.16 12.80
CA VAL A 131 -7.70 -0.85 11.69
C VAL A 131 -8.40 0.04 10.67
N PHE A 132 -7.74 1.12 10.27
CA PHE A 132 -8.14 1.93 9.12
C PHE A 132 -7.23 1.66 7.92
N ALA A 133 -7.82 1.26 6.80
CA ALA A 133 -7.13 0.89 5.56
C ALA A 133 -7.50 1.87 4.43
N PRO A 134 -6.81 3.02 4.32
CA PRO A 134 -7.04 3.97 3.23
C PRO A 134 -6.55 3.37 1.90
N CYS A 135 -7.47 3.20 0.95
CA CYS A 135 -7.23 2.58 -0.37
C CYS A 135 -7.77 3.44 -1.53
N ALA A 136 -8.10 4.71 -1.26
CA ALA A 136 -8.66 5.65 -2.23
C ALA A 136 -7.66 6.75 -2.63
N LEU A 137 -7.55 7.79 -1.81
CA LEU A 137 -6.77 9.00 -2.09
C LEU A 137 -5.66 9.19 -1.06
N GLY A 138 -4.63 9.96 -1.44
CA GLY A 138 -3.59 10.43 -0.54
C GLY A 138 -4.04 11.61 0.33
N ALA A 139 -3.15 12.02 1.23
CA ALA A 139 -3.26 13.14 2.16
C ALA A 139 -4.48 13.09 3.08
N GLU A 140 -5.04 11.90 3.31
CA GLU A 140 -6.21 11.73 4.16
C GLU A 140 -5.88 11.85 5.66
N LEU A 141 -4.64 11.58 6.06
CA LEU A 141 -4.17 11.67 7.44
C LEU A 141 -3.45 12.99 7.64
N SER A 142 -4.14 13.95 8.26
CA SER A 142 -3.70 15.32 8.47
C SER A 142 -3.93 15.78 9.90
N ALA A 143 -3.46 16.97 10.23
CA ALA A 143 -3.71 17.59 11.54
C ALA A 143 -5.21 17.73 11.86
N GLU A 144 -6.05 17.89 10.83
CA GLU A 144 -7.50 18.06 10.94
C GLU A 144 -8.26 16.74 11.07
N THR A 145 -7.77 15.67 10.43
CA THR A 145 -8.47 14.39 10.35
C THR A 145 -8.01 13.36 11.38
N ILE A 146 -6.72 13.38 11.77
CA ILE A 146 -6.19 12.47 12.80
C ILE A 146 -6.99 12.52 14.11
N PRO A 147 -7.48 13.68 14.60
CA PRO A 147 -8.29 13.73 15.81
C PRO A 147 -9.61 12.93 15.75
N SER A 148 -10.16 12.65 14.56
CA SER A 148 -11.37 11.83 14.41
C SER A 148 -11.08 10.34 14.23
N LEU A 149 -9.82 9.98 13.97
CA LEU A 149 -9.41 8.59 13.75
C LEU A 149 -9.59 7.76 15.03
N ARG A 150 -10.49 6.76 14.99
CA ARG A 150 -10.69 5.83 16.11
C ARG A 150 -9.79 4.60 16.05
N ALA A 151 -9.37 4.20 14.86
CA ALA A 151 -8.50 3.04 14.68
C ALA A 151 -7.14 3.25 15.33
N THR A 152 -6.59 2.18 15.91
CA THR A 152 -5.26 2.19 16.53
C THR A 152 -4.18 1.68 15.58
N VAL A 153 -4.56 1.19 14.40
CA VAL A 153 -3.65 0.83 13.32
C VAL A 153 -4.09 1.50 12.03
N VAL A 154 -3.13 2.03 11.28
CA VAL A 154 -3.33 2.48 9.90
C VAL A 154 -2.46 1.64 8.98
N CYS A 155 -3.09 0.92 8.06
CA CYS A 155 -2.41 0.08 7.06
C CYS A 155 -3.27 -0.03 5.80
N GLY A 156 -2.97 0.80 4.79
CA GLY A 156 -3.74 0.86 3.55
C GLY A 156 -2.87 0.91 2.30
N ALA A 157 -3.52 0.85 1.14
CA ALA A 157 -2.85 0.83 -0.17
C ALA A 157 -2.66 2.21 -0.81
N ALA A 158 -3.35 3.25 -0.32
CA ALA A 158 -3.29 4.58 -0.92
C ALA A 158 -1.86 5.13 -0.89
N ASN A 159 -1.48 5.88 -1.93
CA ASN A 159 -0.21 6.58 -2.00
C ASN A 159 -0.27 7.91 -1.23
N ASN A 160 0.83 8.31 -0.60
CA ASN A 160 0.98 9.58 0.13
C ASN A 160 -0.08 9.74 1.22
N GLN A 161 -0.29 8.74 2.08
CA GLN A 161 -1.41 8.73 3.05
C GLN A 161 -1.34 9.88 4.05
N LEU A 162 -0.13 10.21 4.51
CA LEU A 162 0.13 11.36 5.36
C LEU A 162 0.10 12.64 4.52
N ALA A 163 -0.68 13.64 4.96
CA ALA A 163 -0.69 14.96 4.33
C ALA A 163 0.68 15.63 4.43
N THR A 164 1.36 15.46 5.58
CA THR A 164 2.72 15.92 5.82
C THR A 164 3.51 14.91 6.67
N ALA A 165 4.83 15.00 6.65
CA ALA A 165 5.68 14.17 7.52
C ALA A 165 5.38 14.36 9.03
N ALA A 166 4.91 15.55 9.43
CA ALA A 166 4.54 15.84 10.82
C ALA A 166 3.33 15.01 11.28
N ASP A 167 2.46 14.59 10.35
CA ASP A 167 1.27 13.82 10.67
C ASP A 167 1.61 12.38 11.09
N GLY A 168 2.76 11.84 10.65
CA GLY A 168 3.30 10.60 11.19
C GLY A 168 3.65 10.70 12.68
N ALA A 169 4.16 11.87 13.12
CA ALA A 169 4.41 12.12 14.54
C ALA A 169 3.11 12.34 15.32
N ARG A 170 2.08 12.94 14.72
CA ARG A 170 0.76 13.08 15.33
C ARG A 170 0.11 11.72 15.58
N LEU A 171 0.15 10.81 14.58
CA LEU A 171 -0.33 9.44 14.75
C LEU A 171 0.38 8.73 15.90
N ALA A 172 1.71 8.80 15.94
CA ALA A 172 2.50 8.19 17.00
C ALA A 172 2.16 8.77 18.39
N ALA A 173 2.00 10.10 18.49
CA ALA A 173 1.59 10.76 19.74
C ALA A 173 0.17 10.35 20.19
N GLY A 174 -0.71 10.04 19.23
CA GLY A 174 -2.06 9.50 19.49
C GLY A 174 -2.08 8.00 19.77
N GLY A 175 -0.94 7.32 19.83
CA GLY A 175 -0.86 5.87 20.04
C GLY A 175 -1.31 5.04 18.84
N VAL A 176 -1.36 5.64 17.64
CA VAL A 176 -1.75 4.96 16.41
C VAL A 176 -0.52 4.37 15.71
N LEU A 177 -0.54 3.06 15.48
CA LEU A 177 0.47 2.33 14.75
C LEU A 177 0.30 2.59 13.24
N TYR A 178 1.12 3.47 12.69
CA TYR A 178 1.15 3.76 11.25
C TYR A 178 2.09 2.80 10.52
N CYS A 179 1.58 2.10 9.51
CA CYS A 179 2.38 1.30 8.59
C CYS A 179 2.72 2.15 7.35
N PRO A 180 4.00 2.46 7.09
CA PRO A 180 4.39 3.33 5.98
C PRO A 180 3.86 2.85 4.63
N ASP A 181 3.16 3.75 3.93
CA ASP A 181 2.41 3.44 2.71
C ASP A 181 3.25 2.81 1.60
N TYR A 182 4.36 3.44 1.23
CA TYR A 182 5.27 2.98 0.17
C TYR A 182 5.92 1.62 0.48
N LEU A 183 5.94 1.21 1.75
CA LEU A 183 6.40 -0.12 2.15
C LEU A 183 5.27 -1.13 1.95
N VAL A 184 4.10 -0.87 2.54
CA VAL A 184 3.01 -1.87 2.55
C VAL A 184 2.38 -2.04 1.18
N ASN A 185 2.36 -1.00 0.34
CA ASN A 185 1.79 -1.06 -1.01
C ASN A 185 2.82 -1.42 -2.10
N ALA A 186 4.05 -1.78 -1.72
CA ALA A 186 5.15 -2.09 -2.64
C ALA A 186 4.92 -3.31 -3.55
N GLY A 187 3.89 -4.13 -3.28
CA GLY A 187 3.62 -5.36 -4.03
C GLY A 187 3.44 -5.13 -5.53
N GLY A 188 2.73 -4.08 -5.93
CA GLY A 188 2.56 -3.74 -7.35
C GLY A 188 3.87 -3.33 -8.01
N LEU A 189 4.71 -2.56 -7.30
CA LEU A 189 6.03 -2.18 -7.79
C LEU A 189 6.96 -3.39 -7.91
N ILE A 190 6.92 -4.33 -6.97
CA ILE A 190 7.66 -5.60 -7.06
C ILE A 190 7.24 -6.37 -8.32
N ARG A 191 5.93 -6.46 -8.59
CA ARG A 191 5.41 -7.15 -9.79
C ARG A 191 5.84 -6.48 -11.08
N VAL A 192 5.79 -5.15 -11.15
CA VAL A 192 6.21 -4.37 -12.32
C VAL A 192 7.73 -4.42 -12.53
N ALA A 193 8.50 -4.34 -11.44
CA ALA A 193 9.96 -4.39 -11.48
C ALA A 193 10.48 -5.74 -12.00
N GLN A 194 9.69 -6.82 -11.91
CA GLN A 194 10.02 -8.13 -12.44
C GLN A 194 10.41 -8.07 -13.93
N THR A 195 9.58 -7.42 -14.76
CA THR A 195 9.85 -7.25 -16.19
C THR A 195 11.09 -6.38 -16.43
N THR A 196 11.19 -5.29 -15.67
CA THR A 196 12.26 -4.29 -15.86
C THR A 196 13.63 -4.80 -15.44
N LEU A 197 13.70 -5.54 -14.33
CA LEU A 197 14.94 -6.01 -13.71
C LEU A 197 15.25 -7.47 -14.05
N GLY A 198 14.36 -8.17 -14.75
CA GLY A 198 14.60 -9.51 -15.29
C GLY A 198 14.70 -10.63 -14.24
N PHE A 199 13.96 -10.52 -13.13
CA PHE A 199 13.86 -11.62 -12.15
C PHE A 199 12.61 -12.47 -12.38
N ASP A 200 12.60 -13.70 -11.84
CA ASP A 200 11.49 -14.64 -12.01
C ASP A 200 10.35 -14.46 -10.98
N ASP A 201 9.22 -15.13 -11.21
CA ASP A 201 8.05 -15.08 -10.32
C ASP A 201 8.38 -15.54 -8.88
N ALA A 202 9.31 -16.49 -8.71
CA ALA A 202 9.73 -16.96 -7.40
C ALA A 202 10.47 -15.86 -6.62
N ALA A 203 11.37 -15.14 -7.28
CA ALA A 203 12.07 -14.01 -6.70
C ALA A 203 11.14 -12.81 -6.47
N ALA A 204 10.13 -12.62 -7.31
CA ALA A 204 9.06 -11.64 -7.07
C ALA A 204 8.28 -11.99 -5.80
N ARG A 205 7.84 -13.25 -5.69
CA ARG A 205 7.08 -13.76 -4.54
C ARG A 205 7.87 -13.64 -3.24
N ALA A 206 9.15 -14.03 -3.25
CA ALA A 206 10.02 -13.93 -2.08
C ALA A 206 10.15 -12.48 -1.57
N ARG A 207 10.19 -11.48 -2.46
CA ARG A 207 10.20 -10.06 -2.08
C ARG A 207 8.88 -9.61 -1.48
N LEU A 208 7.76 -10.05 -2.04
CA LEU A 208 6.43 -9.76 -1.50
C LEU A 208 6.27 -10.34 -0.08
N GLU A 209 6.67 -11.59 0.11
CA GLU A 209 6.63 -12.30 1.40
C GLU A 209 7.64 -11.75 2.44
N ALA A 210 8.62 -10.96 2.00
CA ALA A 210 9.55 -10.28 2.88
C ALA A 210 8.98 -8.96 3.44
N LEU A 211 7.94 -8.37 2.84
CA LEU A 211 7.37 -7.09 3.29
C LEU A 211 6.99 -7.08 4.78
N PRO A 212 6.35 -8.12 5.35
CA PRO A 212 6.04 -8.14 6.79
C PRO A 212 7.28 -8.07 7.68
N ARG A 213 8.40 -8.69 7.26
CA ARG A 213 9.65 -8.66 8.02
C ARG A 213 10.29 -7.27 7.96
N THR A 214 10.23 -6.62 6.80
CA THR A 214 10.69 -5.24 6.63
C THR A 214 9.84 -4.28 7.46
N LEU A 215 8.52 -4.45 7.46
CA LEU A 215 7.61 -3.67 8.31
C LEU A 215 7.95 -3.86 9.79
N GLU A 216 8.11 -5.10 10.25
CA GLU A 216 8.45 -5.38 11.65
C GLU A 216 9.79 -4.74 12.05
N ALA A 217 10.80 -4.76 11.17
CA ALA A 217 12.07 -4.07 11.40
C ALA A 217 11.90 -2.54 11.53
N VAL A 218 11.06 -1.93 10.69
CA VAL A 218 10.71 -0.50 10.79
C VAL A 218 10.00 -0.20 12.11
N LEU A 219 9.00 -1.00 12.48
CA LEU A 219 8.20 -0.77 13.68
C LEU A 219 9.02 -0.98 14.97
N ALA A 220 9.87 -2.01 15.00
CA ALA A 220 10.80 -2.23 16.10
C ALA A 220 11.83 -1.10 16.22
N GLY A 221 12.38 -0.64 15.09
CA GLY A 221 13.29 0.50 15.05
C GLY A 221 12.64 1.80 15.52
N ALA A 222 11.38 2.04 15.14
CA ALA A 222 10.57 3.17 15.56
C ALA A 222 10.36 3.18 17.08
N GLN A 223 9.95 2.03 17.64
CA GLN A 223 9.78 1.88 19.08
C GLN A 223 11.09 2.10 19.85
N ALA A 224 12.20 1.50 19.39
CA ALA A 224 13.49 1.60 20.07
C ALA A 224 14.05 3.04 20.08
N GLN A 225 13.77 3.83 19.04
CA GLN A 225 14.28 5.19 18.90
C GLN A 225 13.30 6.26 19.38
N GLY A 226 12.04 5.90 19.69
CA GLY A 226 10.98 6.86 19.97
C GLY A 226 10.66 7.76 18.77
N LEU A 227 10.77 7.22 17.55
CA LEU A 227 10.54 7.95 16.30
C LEU A 227 9.29 7.45 15.57
N PRO A 228 8.65 8.27 14.72
CA PRO A 228 7.57 7.80 13.86
C PRO A 228 8.04 6.71 12.88
N PRO A 229 7.23 5.67 12.61
CA PRO A 229 7.58 4.61 11.66
C PRO A 229 8.03 5.12 10.28
N ALA A 230 7.37 6.15 9.74
CA ALA A 230 7.73 6.75 8.45
C ALA A 230 9.17 7.29 8.44
N ALA A 231 9.62 7.92 9.54
CA ALA A 231 10.98 8.45 9.63
C ALA A 231 12.03 7.33 9.69
N VAL A 232 11.72 6.21 10.35
CA VAL A 232 12.61 5.05 10.40
C VAL A 232 12.68 4.34 9.05
N ALA A 233 11.54 4.16 8.37
CA ALA A 233 11.51 3.60 7.02
C ALA A 233 12.36 4.44 6.05
N ASP A 234 12.27 5.77 6.12
CA ASP A 234 13.09 6.68 5.33
C ASP A 234 14.59 6.53 5.62
N ALA A 235 14.95 6.44 6.90
CA ALA A 235 16.34 6.27 7.32
C ALA A 235 16.92 4.94 6.81
N MET A 236 16.13 3.85 6.88
CA MET A 236 16.49 2.53 6.37
C MET A 236 16.68 2.54 4.85
N ALA A 237 15.72 3.11 4.11
CA ALA A 237 15.81 3.22 2.65
C ALA A 237 17.04 4.04 2.21
N ARG A 238 17.28 5.19 2.85
CA ARG A 238 18.46 6.03 2.57
C ARG A 238 19.78 5.31 2.88
N ALA A 239 19.81 4.49 3.94
CA ALA A 239 21.00 3.69 4.26
C ALA A 239 21.28 2.65 3.17
N GLN A 240 20.24 1.99 2.66
CA GLN A 240 20.38 1.04 1.56
C GLN A 240 20.91 1.70 0.28
N PHE A 241 20.34 2.83 -0.13
CA PHE A 241 20.84 3.57 -1.30
C PHE A 241 22.32 3.98 -1.16
N ARG A 242 22.75 4.40 0.03
CA ARG A 242 24.17 4.73 0.29
C ARG A 242 25.07 3.51 0.21
N ALA A 243 24.63 2.36 0.74
CA ALA A 243 25.39 1.12 0.69
C ALA A 243 25.57 0.62 -0.74
N GLU A 244 24.54 0.75 -1.59
CA GLU A 244 24.56 0.36 -3.00
C GLU A 244 25.30 1.36 -3.91
N ALA A 245 25.41 2.64 -3.51
CA ALA A 245 26.18 3.65 -4.24
C ALA A 245 27.70 3.60 -3.92
N ALA A 246 28.09 3.10 -2.76
CA ALA A 246 29.50 3.00 -2.33
C ALA A 246 30.43 2.20 -3.27
N PRO A 247 29.99 1.12 -3.96
CA PRO A 247 30.79 0.41 -4.96
C PRO A 247 31.07 1.23 -6.23
N LEU A 248 30.20 2.17 -6.61
CA LEU A 248 30.34 2.96 -7.84
C LEU A 248 31.33 4.14 -7.70
N ALA A 249 31.53 4.65 -6.48
CA ALA A 249 32.42 5.77 -6.22
C ALA A 249 33.92 5.39 -6.06
N LYS A 250 34.25 4.09 -6.00
CA LYS A 250 35.63 3.60 -5.95
C LYS A 250 36.21 3.22 -7.33
N ALA A 251 35.42 3.42 -8.39
CA ALA A 251 35.80 3.09 -9.77
C ALA A 251 35.95 4.34 -10.68
N SER A 252 36.03 5.54 -10.09
CA SER A 252 36.28 6.81 -10.81
C SER A 252 37.68 7.34 -10.53
#